data_AF-A0A7S0G8V4-F1
#
_entry.id   AF-A0A7S0G8V4-F1
#
_cell.length_a   1.000
_cell.length_b   1.000
_cell.length_c   1.000
_cell.angle_alpha   90.00
_cell.angle_beta   90.00
_cell.angle_gamma   90.00
#
_symmetry.space_group_name_H-M   'P 1'
#
loop_
_entity.id
_entity.type
_entity.pdbx_description
1 polymer ?
#
loop_
_entity_poly.entity_id
_entity_poly.type
_entity_poly.pdbx_seq_one_letter_code
_entity_poly.pdbx_strand_id
1 'polypeptide(L)'
;AHFLDRIAVVLSADSNPLSLEQRIDAVESSIKYRESPKDFVSDIFSETDQMATNIILAREYLKDVELDKSQVEYLVSEAVRADTQGHRCDLYACQVARAAAALEGRDYVTKEDLKTAVQLVILPL
;
A
#
# COMPACT_ATOMS: atom_id res chain seq x y z
N ALA A 1 -2.67 18.80 -18.92
CA ALA A 1 -3.08 17.51 -18.32
C ALA A 1 -2.05 17.17 -17.25
N HIS A 2 -2.46 17.17 -15.98
CA HIS A 2 -1.55 17.00 -14.85
C HIS A 2 -1.05 15.54 -14.76
N PHE A 3 0.25 15.38 -14.48
CA PHE A 3 0.92 14.07 -14.40
C PHE A 3 0.42 13.25 -13.21
N LEU A 4 0.17 13.91 -12.08
CA LEU A 4 -0.27 13.26 -10.84
C LEU A 4 -1.64 12.58 -10.98
N ASP A 5 -2.54 13.10 -11.82
CA ASP A 5 -3.85 12.48 -12.09
C ASP A 5 -3.75 11.07 -12.73
N ARG A 6 -2.55 10.65 -13.15
CA ARG A 6 -2.27 9.32 -13.72
C ARG A 6 -1.55 8.39 -12.77
N ILE A 7 -1.18 8.86 -11.57
CA ILE A 7 -0.50 8.10 -10.54
C ILE A 7 -1.52 7.77 -9.45
N ALA A 8 -1.77 6.47 -9.23
CA ALA A 8 -2.81 6.03 -8.30
C ALA A 8 -2.41 6.14 -6.83
N VAL A 9 -1.12 5.93 -6.52
CA VAL A 9 -0.59 5.97 -5.16
C VAL A 9 0.63 6.87 -5.12
N VAL A 10 0.64 7.80 -4.17
CA VAL A 10 1.77 8.68 -3.90
C VAL A 10 2.10 8.58 -2.42
N LEU A 11 3.34 8.25 -2.11
CA LEU A 11 3.85 8.24 -0.75
C LEU A 11 5.24 8.88 -0.70
N SER A 12 5.54 9.58 0.39
CA SER A 12 6.87 10.09 0.65
C SER A 12 7.67 9.04 1.44
N ALA A 13 8.92 8.79 1.04
CA ALA A 13 9.82 7.96 1.84
C ALA A 13 10.23 8.65 3.16
N ASP A 14 10.08 9.98 3.23
CA ASP A 14 10.50 10.80 4.37
C ASP A 14 9.33 11.18 5.30
N SER A 15 8.10 10.76 4.99
CA SER A 15 6.92 11.15 5.80
C SER A 15 6.94 10.57 7.22
N ASN A 16 7.71 9.51 7.46
CA ASN A 16 7.91 8.96 8.79
C ASN A 16 9.42 8.78 9.06
N PRO A 17 10.04 9.64 9.88
CA PRO A 17 11.47 9.56 10.14
C PRO A 17 11.81 8.25 10.85
N LEU A 18 12.86 7.58 10.37
CA LEU A 18 13.37 6.35 10.99
C LEU A 18 13.84 6.61 12.42
N SER A 19 13.53 5.68 13.32
CA SER A 19 14.10 5.65 14.66
C SER A 19 15.61 5.43 14.60
N LEU A 20 16.33 5.73 15.69
CA LEU A 20 17.77 5.46 15.77
C LEU A 20 18.06 3.98 15.50
N GLU A 21 17.27 3.08 16.07
CA GLU A 21 17.37 1.63 15.90
C GLU A 21 17.19 1.23 14.43
N GLN A 22 16.13 1.69 13.76
CA GLN A 22 15.89 1.42 12.34
C GLN A 22 17.02 1.94 11.44
N ARG A 23 17.66 3.05 11.81
CA ARG A 23 18.83 3.57 11.08
C ARG A 23 20.06 2.70 11.27
N ILE A 24 20.26 2.14 12.47
CA ILE A 24 21.33 1.17 12.73
C ILE A 24 21.09 -0.09 11.90
N ASP A 25 19.88 -0.65 11.93
CA ASP A 25 19.52 -1.86 11.17
C ASP A 25 19.75 -1.68 9.66
N ALA A 26 19.38 -0.52 9.11
CA ALA A 26 19.60 -0.20 7.70
C ALA A 26 21.09 -0.13 7.33
N VAL A 27 21.92 0.42 8.21
CA VAL A 27 23.38 0.48 8.02
C VAL A 27 24.00 -0.91 8.12
N GLU A 28 23.64 -1.70 9.14
CA GLU A 28 24.14 -3.07 9.32
C GLU A 28 23.75 -3.97 8.14
N SER A 29 22.51 -3.88 7.68
CA SER A 29 22.03 -4.60 6.48
C SER A 29 22.83 -4.23 5.24
N SER A 30 23.15 -2.94 5.08
CA SER A 30 23.95 -2.44 3.95
C SER A 30 25.39 -2.96 3.99
N ILE A 31 26.01 -3.04 5.18
CA ILE A 31 27.35 -3.61 5.38
C ILE A 31 27.34 -5.10 5.07
N LYS A 32 26.40 -5.85 5.65
CA LYS A 32 26.28 -7.31 5.46
C LYS A 32 26.10 -7.68 4.00
N TYR A 33 25.25 -6.96 3.27
CA TYR A 33 25.08 -7.16 1.83
C TYR A 33 26.37 -6.87 1.05
N ARG A 34 27.14 -5.84 1.43
CA ARG A 34 28.40 -5.51 0.77
C ARG A 34 29.48 -6.56 0.98
N GLU A 35 29.54 -7.15 2.17
CA GLU A 35 30.52 -8.18 2.54
C GLU A 35 30.22 -9.53 1.89
N SER A 36 28.96 -9.99 1.95
CA SER A 36 28.54 -11.22 1.30
C SER A 36 27.10 -11.11 0.77
N PRO A 37 26.92 -10.71 -0.50
CA PRO A 37 25.60 -10.59 -1.11
C PRO A 37 24.81 -11.91 -1.12
N LYS A 38 25.49 -13.04 -1.31
CA LYS A 38 24.84 -14.36 -1.38
C LYS A 38 24.28 -14.79 -0.03
N ASP A 39 25.06 -14.61 1.03
CA ASP A 39 24.63 -15.00 2.38
C ASP A 39 23.51 -14.07 2.86
N PHE A 40 23.63 -12.76 2.61
CA PHE A 40 22.55 -11.82 2.93
C PHE A 40 21.24 -12.17 2.23
N VAL A 41 21.27 -12.46 0.92
CA VAL A 41 20.06 -12.87 0.18
C VAL A 41 19.51 -14.19 0.72
N SER A 42 20.37 -15.14 1.07
CA SER A 42 19.95 -16.41 1.69
C SER A 42 19.25 -16.17 3.03
N ASP A 43 19.73 -15.23 3.84
CA ASP A 43 19.20 -14.93 5.16
C ASP A 43 17.79 -14.31 5.08
N ILE A 44 17.52 -13.47 4.09
CA ILE A 44 16.19 -12.84 3.89
C ILE A 44 15.27 -13.61 2.96
N PHE A 45 15.75 -14.72 2.37
CA PHE A 45 15.03 -15.45 1.34
C PHE A 45 13.68 -15.95 1.84
N SER A 46 13.64 -16.57 3.02
CA SER A 46 12.40 -17.15 3.56
C SER A 46 11.32 -16.09 3.78
N GLU A 47 11.69 -14.90 4.26
CA GLU A 47 10.74 -13.81 4.47
C GLU A 47 10.24 -13.24 3.12
N THR A 48 11.16 -13.05 2.17
CA THR A 48 10.82 -12.53 0.84
C THR A 48 9.94 -13.51 0.06
N ASP A 49 10.20 -14.82 0.15
CA ASP A 49 9.41 -15.86 -0.50
C ASP A 49 8.00 -15.98 0.10
N GLN A 50 7.88 -15.82 1.42
CA GLN A 50 6.59 -15.73 2.09
C GLN A 50 5.79 -14.50 1.63
N MET A 51 6.44 -13.33 1.52
CA MET A 51 5.79 -12.13 1.00
C MET A 51 5.34 -12.32 -0.45
N ALA A 52 6.17 -12.94 -1.30
CA ALA A 52 5.81 -13.24 -2.69
C ALA A 52 4.59 -14.16 -2.78
N THR A 53 4.56 -15.19 -1.94
CA THR A 53 3.41 -16.11 -1.82
C THR A 53 2.14 -15.36 -1.40
N ASN A 54 2.23 -14.50 -0.39
CA ASN A 54 1.10 -13.70 0.07
C ASN A 54 0.55 -12.78 -1.04
N ILE A 55 1.42 -12.17 -1.85
CA ILE A 55 1.01 -11.36 -3.00
C ILE A 55 0.28 -12.19 -4.06
N ILE A 56 0.73 -13.43 -4.32
CA ILE A 56 0.06 -14.33 -5.27
C ILE A 56 -1.34 -14.68 -4.78
N LEU A 57 -1.48 -15.03 -3.50
CA LEU A 57 -2.79 -15.34 -2.90
C LEU A 57 -3.71 -14.12 -2.90
N ALA A 58 -3.19 -12.94 -2.56
CA ALA A 58 -3.96 -11.70 -2.58
C ALA A 58 -4.54 -11.38 -3.97
N ARG A 59 -3.80 -11.68 -5.05
CA ARG A 59 -4.32 -11.51 -6.43
C ARG A 59 -5.50 -12.41 -6.73
N GLU A 60 -5.54 -13.60 -6.14
CA GLU A 60 -6.68 -14.50 -6.27
C GLU A 60 -7.86 -14.01 -5.44
N TYR A 61 -7.65 -13.65 -4.17
CA TYR A 61 -8.70 -13.12 -3.30
C TYR A 61 -9.30 -11.81 -3.80
N LEU A 62 -8.51 -10.94 -4.44
CA LEU A 62 -8.96 -9.66 -4.98
C LEU A 62 -10.16 -9.78 -5.95
N LYS A 63 -10.34 -10.94 -6.58
CA LYS A 63 -11.48 -11.22 -7.47
C LYS A 63 -12.81 -11.22 -6.72
N ASP A 64 -12.77 -11.67 -5.47
CA ASP A 64 -13.94 -11.86 -4.61
C ASP A 64 -14.12 -10.71 -3.60
N VAL A 65 -13.14 -9.80 -3.46
CA VAL A 65 -13.28 -8.67 -2.53
C VAL A 65 -14.37 -7.72 -2.96
N GLU A 66 -15.39 -7.56 -2.12
CA GLU A 66 -16.51 -6.63 -2.32
C GLU A 66 -16.36 -5.34 -1.52
N LEU A 67 -16.92 -4.26 -2.07
CA LEU A 67 -17.04 -2.94 -1.45
C LEU A 67 -18.52 -2.59 -1.34
N ASP A 68 -18.99 -2.31 -0.13
CA ASP A 68 -20.36 -1.86 0.08
C ASP A 68 -20.56 -0.44 -0.42
N LYS A 69 -21.81 -0.11 -0.81
CA LYS A 69 -22.17 1.24 -1.25
C LYS A 69 -21.79 2.32 -0.23
N SER A 70 -21.97 2.06 1.06
CA SER A 70 -21.61 2.99 2.14
C SER A 70 -20.10 3.23 2.24
N GLN A 71 -19.28 2.25 1.87
CA GLN A 71 -17.83 2.36 1.84
C GLN A 71 -17.36 3.17 0.63
N VAL A 72 -18.02 3.00 -0.52
CA VAL A 72 -17.80 3.86 -1.69
C VAL A 72 -18.21 5.30 -1.39
N GLU A 73 -19.37 5.51 -0.77
CA GLU A 73 -19.83 6.83 -0.32
C GLU A 73 -18.83 7.50 0.61
N TYR A 74 -18.21 6.74 1.53
CA TYR A 74 -17.15 7.24 2.40
C TYR A 74 -15.94 7.74 1.60
N LEU A 75 -15.40 6.92 0.69
CA LEU A 75 -14.21 7.29 -0.11
C LEU A 75 -14.48 8.51 -0.99
N VAL A 76 -15.63 8.57 -1.65
CA VAL A 76 -16.05 9.72 -2.47
C VAL A 76 -16.19 10.97 -1.61
N SER A 77 -16.75 10.85 -0.40
CA SER A 77 -16.88 11.99 0.51
C SER A 77 -15.52 12.55 0.92
N GLU A 78 -14.53 11.69 1.20
CA GLU A 78 -13.17 12.12 1.51
C GLU A 78 -12.49 12.76 0.29
N ALA A 79 -12.70 12.22 -0.92
CA ALA A 79 -12.16 12.79 -2.17
C ALA A 79 -12.73 14.19 -2.47
N VAL A 80 -14.02 14.41 -2.21
CA VAL A 80 -14.67 15.72 -2.32
C VAL A 80 -14.12 16.71 -1.29
N ARG A 81 -13.91 16.25 -0.04
CA ARG A 81 -13.33 17.09 1.02
C ARG A 81 -11.89 17.52 0.73
N ALA A 82 -11.15 16.70 -0.01
CA ALA A 82 -9.80 17.00 -0.47
C ALA A 82 -9.76 17.82 -1.78
N ASP A 83 -10.91 18.27 -2.31
CA ASP A 83 -11.02 19.08 -3.54
C ASP A 83 -10.37 18.42 -4.77
N THR A 84 -10.38 17.08 -4.82
CA THR A 84 -9.77 16.32 -5.90
C THR A 84 -10.50 16.55 -7.23
N GLN A 85 -9.75 16.67 -8.32
CA GLN A 85 -10.30 16.96 -9.63
C GLN A 85 -10.67 15.68 -10.40
N GLY A 86 -11.97 15.53 -10.70
CA GLY A 86 -12.51 14.40 -11.44
C GLY A 86 -12.55 13.08 -10.65
N HIS A 87 -12.97 11.99 -11.30
CA HIS A 87 -13.34 10.74 -10.61
C HIS A 87 -12.24 9.68 -10.50
N ARG A 88 -11.01 10.01 -10.94
CA ARG A 88 -9.92 9.02 -10.94
C ARG A 88 -9.48 8.68 -9.53
N CYS A 89 -9.46 9.68 -8.65
CA CYS A 89 -9.19 9.52 -7.24
C CYS A 89 -10.16 8.53 -6.59
N ASP A 90 -11.47 8.70 -6.82
CA ASP A 90 -12.53 7.81 -6.30
C ASP A 90 -12.28 6.35 -6.70
N LEU A 91 -12.00 6.12 -7.99
CA LEU A 91 -11.76 4.77 -8.54
C LEU A 91 -10.49 4.13 -7.96
N TYR A 92 -9.41 4.90 -7.86
CA TYR A 92 -8.15 4.39 -7.30
C TYR A 92 -8.28 4.11 -5.80
N ALA A 93 -8.99 4.95 -5.04
CA ALA A 93 -9.24 4.71 -3.62
C ALA A 93 -10.00 3.39 -3.41
N CYS A 94 -11.03 3.13 -4.22
CA CYS A 94 -11.77 1.86 -4.17
C CYS A 94 -10.86 0.66 -4.48
N GLN A 95 -9.98 0.78 -5.49
CA GLN A 95 -9.05 -0.30 -5.85
C GLN A 95 -8.02 -0.56 -4.75
N VAL A 96 -7.48 0.49 -4.12
CA VAL A 96 -6.52 0.37 -3.02
C VAL A 96 -7.17 -0.25 -1.78
N ALA A 97 -8.39 0.13 -1.43
CA ALA A 97 -9.11 -0.48 -0.30
C ALA A 97 -9.32 -1.99 -0.52
N ARG A 98 -9.72 -2.39 -1.73
CA ARG A 98 -9.88 -3.82 -2.07
C ARG A 98 -8.55 -4.57 -2.06
N ALA A 99 -7.48 -3.95 -2.57
CA ALA A 99 -6.15 -4.54 -2.55
C ALA A 99 -5.61 -4.71 -1.12
N ALA A 100 -5.85 -3.74 -0.23
CA ALA A 100 -5.48 -3.83 1.18
C ALA A 100 -6.21 -4.99 1.88
N ALA A 101 -7.51 -5.14 1.64
CA ALA A 101 -8.28 -6.27 2.17
C ALA A 101 -7.75 -7.62 1.65
N ALA A 102 -7.45 -7.71 0.36
CA ALA A 102 -6.94 -8.92 -0.27
C ALA A 102 -5.55 -9.32 0.24
N LEU A 103 -4.67 -8.36 0.52
CA LEU A 103 -3.35 -8.59 1.11
C LEU A 103 -3.44 -9.21 2.51
N GLU A 104 -4.51 -8.89 3.26
CA GLU A 104 -4.83 -9.47 4.56
C GLU A 104 -5.65 -10.79 4.45
N GLY A 105 -5.85 -11.31 3.23
CA GLY A 105 -6.58 -12.56 2.99
C GLY A 105 -8.09 -12.47 3.25
N ARG A 106 -8.67 -11.27 3.22
CA ARG A 106 -10.11 -11.04 3.41
C ARG A 106 -10.83 -10.80 2.08
N ASP A 107 -12.10 -11.17 2.03
CA ASP A 107 -13.05 -10.90 0.94
C ASP A 107 -13.97 -9.69 1.22
N TYR A 108 -13.82 -9.06 2.38
CA TYR A 108 -14.55 -7.84 2.74
C TYR A 108 -13.60 -6.72 3.16
N VAL A 109 -13.94 -5.49 2.81
CA VAL A 109 -13.19 -4.28 3.17
C VAL A 109 -13.53 -3.83 4.59
N THR A 110 -12.52 -3.46 5.37
CA THR A 110 -12.67 -2.90 6.73
C THR A 110 -12.44 -1.39 6.75
N LYS A 111 -12.64 -0.76 7.92
CA LYS A 111 -12.36 0.67 8.10
C LYS A 111 -10.87 0.99 7.93
N GLU A 112 -10.00 0.05 8.29
CA GLU A 112 -8.55 0.17 8.20
C GLU A 112 -8.12 0.23 6.73
N ASP A 113 -8.70 -0.61 5.87
CA ASP A 113 -8.44 -0.59 4.42
C ASP A 113 -8.87 0.73 3.78
N LEU A 114 -10.03 1.26 4.18
CA LEU A 114 -10.53 2.56 3.70
C LEU A 114 -9.59 3.70 4.13
N LYS A 115 -9.08 3.66 5.36
CA LYS A 115 -8.08 4.64 5.82
C LYS A 115 -6.79 4.55 5.02
N THR A 116 -6.32 3.34 4.72
CA THR A 116 -5.14 3.13 3.86
C THR A 116 -5.37 3.71 2.47
N ALA A 117 -6.55 3.50 1.88
CA ALA A 117 -6.91 4.12 0.59
C ALA A 117 -6.90 5.65 0.64
N VAL A 118 -7.49 6.25 1.67
CA VAL A 118 -7.46 7.71 1.88
C VAL A 118 -6.03 8.22 1.98
N GLN A 119 -5.18 7.55 2.77
CA GLN A 119 -3.79 7.97 3.00
C GLN A 119 -2.91 7.88 1.76
N LEU A 120 -3.11 6.86 0.93
CA LEU A 120 -2.26 6.58 -0.23
C LEU A 120 -2.73 7.23 -1.52
N VAL A 121 -4.03 7.49 -1.65
CA VAL A 121 -4.65 7.99 -2.89
C VAL A 121 -5.16 9.41 -2.75
N ILE A 122 -5.84 9.74 -1.65
CA ILE A 122 -6.61 10.98 -1.53
C ILE A 122 -5.79 12.11 -0.91
N LEU A 123 -5.19 11.87 0.27
CA LEU A 123 -4.40 12.89 0.99
C LEU A 123 -3.18 13.44 0.24
N PRO A 124 -2.48 12.65 -0.61
CA PRO A 124 -1.31 13.17 -1.33
C PRO A 124 -1.61 14.10 -2.50
N LEU A 125 -2.88 14.22 -2.91
CA LEU A 125 -3.32 14.99 -4.08
C LEU A 125 -3.60 16.47 -3.76
#